data_AF-Q8ZT46-F1
#
_entry.id   AF-Q8ZT46-F1
#
_cell.length_a   1.000
_cell.length_b   1.000
_cell.length_c   1.000
_cell.angle_alpha   90.00
_cell.angle_beta   90.00
_cell.angle_gamma   90.00
#
_symmetry.space_group_name_H-M   'P 1'
#
loop_
_entity.id
_entity.type
_entity.pdbx_description
1 polymer ?
#
loop_
_entity_poly.entity_id
_entity_poly.type
_entity_poly.pdbx_seq_one_letter_code
_entity_poly.pdbx_strand_id
1 'polypeptide(L)'
;MYKSVKAIWEDEINLPKGYDLYLIHSRLASVGGVSLSNTHPIIYGPYAIVHNGTFNKRKLAEVAKNLDVNPTIGGSTDTELFLKIIVKLGGDKESIRKAVLLTRDYIDPEEPLINFAVVNLENLTTYFVTYRAYEDPHLYQFSDETMEK
;
A
#
# COMPACT_ATOMS: atom_id res chain seq x y z
N MET A 1 6.72 6.61 -13.17
CA MET A 1 5.61 6.81 -12.22
C MET A 1 5.06 8.21 -12.43
N TYR A 2 3.74 8.34 -12.62
CA TYR A 2 3.04 9.62 -12.74
C TYR A 2 2.16 9.84 -11.51
N LYS A 3 2.11 11.07 -10.99
CA LYS A 3 1.25 11.48 -9.86
C LYS A 3 0.70 12.87 -10.13
N SER A 4 -0.53 13.11 -9.69
CA SER A 4 -1.17 14.42 -9.76
C SER A 4 -1.99 14.68 -8.50
N VAL A 5 -2.13 15.97 -8.16
CA VAL A 5 -3.07 16.43 -7.12
C VAL A 5 -4.43 16.82 -7.70
N LYS A 6 -4.55 16.83 -9.04
CA LYS A 6 -5.81 17.05 -9.74
C LYS A 6 -6.65 15.77 -9.74
N ALA A 7 -7.95 15.94 -9.88
CA ALA A 7 -8.81 14.78 -10.11
C ALA A 7 -8.52 14.16 -11.49
N ILE A 8 -8.79 12.87 -11.64
CA ILE A 8 -8.49 12.12 -12.89
C ILE A 8 -9.19 12.74 -14.11
N TRP A 9 -10.38 13.33 -13.93
CA TRP A 9 -11.13 13.99 -15.01
C TRP A 9 -10.60 15.39 -15.38
N GLU A 10 -9.67 15.94 -14.60
CA GLU A 10 -9.06 17.26 -14.84
C GLU A 10 -7.63 17.15 -15.42
N ASP A 11 -7.14 15.91 -15.56
CA ASP A 11 -5.79 15.62 -16.03
C ASP A 11 -5.83 14.74 -17.28
N GLU A 12 -5.20 15.23 -18.35
CA GLU A 12 -5.09 14.45 -19.58
C GLU A 12 -3.79 13.64 -19.52
N ILE A 13 -3.93 12.38 -19.10
CA ILE A 13 -2.80 11.47 -18.97
C ILE A 13 -2.77 10.56 -20.21
N ASN A 14 -1.74 10.72 -21.03
CA ASN A 14 -1.42 9.75 -22.06
C ASN A 14 -0.83 8.50 -21.39
N LEU A 15 -1.68 7.51 -21.08
CA LEU A 15 -1.23 6.25 -20.51
C LEU A 15 -0.26 5.58 -21.49
N PRO A 16 1.00 5.36 -21.09
CA PRO A 16 1.98 4.79 -22.00
C PRO A 16 1.58 3.32 -22.24
N LYS A 17 1.64 2.86 -23.49
CA LYS A 17 1.19 1.51 -23.90
C LYS A 17 2.33 0.49 -23.73
N GLY A 18 1.96 -0.79 -23.65
CA GLY A 18 2.93 -1.89 -23.67
C GLY A 18 3.53 -2.24 -22.31
N TYR A 19 2.85 -1.90 -21.21
CA TYR A 19 3.20 -2.40 -19.89
C TYR A 19 2.34 -3.62 -19.57
N ASP A 20 2.95 -4.61 -18.90
CA ASP A 20 2.25 -5.82 -18.43
C ASP A 20 1.32 -5.52 -17.24
N LEU A 21 1.61 -4.46 -16.47
CA LEU A 21 0.85 -4.08 -15.29
C LEU A 21 0.72 -2.56 -15.14
N TYR A 22 -0.49 -2.11 -14.82
CA TYR A 22 -0.78 -0.73 -14.39
C TYR A 22 -1.32 -0.72 -12.97
N LEU A 23 -0.66 0.04 -12.09
CA LEU A 23 -1.14 0.30 -10.73
C LEU A 23 -1.63 1.74 -10.63
N ILE A 24 -2.95 1.94 -10.55
CA ILE A 24 -3.59 3.25 -10.59
C ILE A 24 -4.38 3.47 -9.29
N HIS A 25 -4.30 4.67 -8.71
CA HIS A 25 -5.04 5.03 -7.52
C HIS A 25 -5.55 6.47 -7.62
N SER A 26 -6.83 6.67 -7.28
CA SER A 26 -7.43 7.98 -7.06
C SER A 26 -7.62 8.17 -5.56
N ARG A 27 -7.12 9.28 -5.02
CA ARG A 27 -7.16 9.56 -3.58
C ARG A 27 -8.27 10.55 -3.26
N LEU A 28 -9.12 10.20 -2.30
CA LEU A 28 -9.91 11.17 -1.55
C LEU A 28 -9.07 11.67 -0.37
N ALA A 29 -8.87 12.98 -0.25
CA ALA A 29 -8.09 13.56 0.85
C ALA A 29 -8.95 13.77 2.11
N SER A 30 -9.39 12.67 2.74
CA SER A 30 -10.12 12.70 4.02
C SER A 30 -9.19 12.99 5.21
N VAL A 31 -8.00 12.39 5.21
CA VAL A 31 -6.96 12.57 6.24
C VAL A 31 -5.66 13.08 5.61
N GLY A 32 -5.11 14.17 6.18
CA GLY A 32 -3.86 14.80 5.73
C GLY A 32 -4.01 15.69 4.48
N GLY A 33 -3.04 16.57 4.26
CA GLY A 33 -3.09 17.55 3.17
C GLY A 33 -3.05 16.95 1.76
N VAL A 34 -3.43 17.77 0.78
CA VAL A 34 -3.27 17.50 -0.65
C VAL A 34 -1.81 17.75 -1.03
N SER A 35 -1.08 16.69 -1.39
CA SER A 35 0.30 16.78 -1.86
C SER A 35 0.70 15.57 -2.69
N LEU A 36 1.70 15.73 -3.56
CA LEU A 36 2.27 14.62 -4.33
C LEU A 36 2.91 13.56 -3.44
N SER A 37 3.45 13.94 -2.28
CA SER A 37 4.03 13.01 -1.30
C SER A 37 3.00 12.05 -0.71
N ASN A 38 1.73 12.50 -0.63
CA ASN A 38 0.61 11.73 -0.08
C ASN A 38 -0.22 11.05 -1.17
N THR A 39 0.22 11.14 -2.44
CA THR A 39 -0.47 10.53 -3.58
C THR A 39 0.18 9.19 -3.88
N HIS A 40 -0.59 8.10 -3.87
CA HIS A 40 -0.12 6.77 -4.25
C HIS A 40 0.03 6.64 -5.79
N PRO A 41 0.73 5.63 -6.32
CA PRO A 41 1.49 4.57 -5.63
C PRO A 41 2.67 5.09 -4.81
N ILE A 42 3.00 4.42 -3.72
CA ILE A 42 4.25 4.66 -2.97
C ILE A 42 5.22 3.52 -3.31
N ILE A 43 6.49 3.85 -3.54
CA ILE A 43 7.54 2.88 -3.87
C ILE A 43 8.57 2.85 -2.75
N TYR A 44 8.95 1.65 -2.31
CA TYR A 44 10.03 1.43 -1.36
C TYR A 44 10.68 0.07 -1.62
N GLY A 45 12.01 0.06 -1.83
CA GLY A 45 12.71 -1.14 -2.30
C GLY A 45 12.13 -1.62 -3.65
N PRO A 46 12.00 -2.95 -3.86
CA PRO A 46 11.41 -3.49 -5.09
C PRO A 46 9.87 -3.50 -5.05
N TYR A 47 9.21 -2.76 -4.15
CA TYR A 47 7.76 -2.83 -3.99
C TYR A 47 7.05 -1.50 -4.27
N ALA A 48 5.88 -1.57 -4.89
CA ALA A 48 4.94 -0.47 -5.03
C ALA A 48 3.61 -0.79 -4.32
N ILE A 49 3.03 0.17 -3.60
CA ILE A 49 1.75 0.01 -2.88
C ILE A 49 0.75 1.12 -3.21
N VAL A 50 -0.51 0.75 -3.32
CA VAL A 50 -1.67 1.65 -3.23
C VAL A 50 -2.52 1.20 -2.06
N HIS A 51 -2.95 2.12 -1.20
CA HIS A 51 -3.71 1.80 0.01
C HIS A 51 -4.91 2.73 0.14
N ASN A 52 -6.04 2.15 0.51
CA ASN A 52 -7.24 2.83 0.92
C ASN A 52 -7.50 2.46 2.38
N GLY A 53 -7.70 3.47 3.21
CA GLY A 53 -7.75 3.37 4.66
C GLY A 53 -6.69 4.22 5.33
N THR A 54 -6.81 4.35 6.65
CA THR A 54 -5.91 5.16 7.48
C THR A 54 -5.42 4.34 8.65
N PHE A 55 -4.11 4.40 8.93
CA PHE A 55 -3.54 3.87 10.16
C PHE A 55 -3.22 5.01 11.15
N ASN A 56 -3.33 4.70 12.43
CA ASN A 56 -2.72 5.49 13.48
C ASN A 56 -1.19 5.43 13.36
N LYS A 57 -0.62 6.45 12.69
CA LYS A 57 0.82 6.53 12.38
C LYS A 57 1.72 6.36 13.61
N ARG A 58 1.30 6.85 14.78
CA ARG A 58 2.10 6.73 16.02
C ARG A 58 2.22 5.28 16.45
N LYS A 59 1.10 4.54 16.43
CA LYS A 59 1.06 3.11 16.77
C LYS A 59 1.75 2.27 15.71
N LEU A 60 1.58 2.61 14.45
CA LEU A 60 2.32 1.97 13.36
C LEU A 60 3.84 2.17 13.51
N ALA A 61 4.29 3.33 14.00
CA ALA A 61 5.70 3.59 14.29
C ALA A 61 6.24 2.78 15.48
N GLU A 62 5.40 2.46 16.47
CA GLU A 62 5.76 1.52 17.55
C GLU A 62 6.00 0.11 16.98
N VAL A 63 5.11 -0.38 16.11
CA VAL A 63 5.29 -1.67 15.41
C VAL A 63 6.56 -1.68 14.57
N ALA A 64 6.80 -0.63 13.79
CA ALA A 64 7.99 -0.51 12.96
C ALA A 64 9.27 -0.57 13.80
N LYS A 65 9.34 0.16 14.91
CA LYS A 65 10.49 0.12 15.83
C LYS A 65 10.73 -1.28 16.39
N ASN A 66 9.68 -2.01 16.78
CA ASN A 66 9.79 -3.38 17.27
C ASN A 66 10.33 -4.37 16.22
N LEU A 67 10.17 -4.04 14.94
CA LEU A 67 10.71 -4.79 13.80
C LEU A 67 12.05 -4.24 13.31
N ASP A 68 12.68 -3.31 14.04
CA ASP A 68 13.91 -2.65 13.62
C ASP A 68 13.77 -1.98 12.23
N VAL A 69 12.67 -1.25 12.06
CA VAL A 69 12.35 -0.40 10.91
C VAL A 69 12.33 1.05 11.39
N ASN A 70 13.20 1.89 10.81
CA ASN A 70 13.25 3.30 11.17
C ASN A 70 12.03 4.06 10.62
N PRO A 71 11.15 4.62 11.47
CA PRO A 71 9.95 5.31 11.03
C PRO A 71 10.21 6.71 10.45
N THR A 72 11.43 7.25 10.54
CA THR A 72 11.78 8.59 10.05
C THR A 72 12.49 8.61 8.71
N ILE A 73 12.97 7.46 8.23
CA ILE A 73 13.64 7.34 6.93
C ILE A 73 12.59 7.06 5.87
N GLY A 74 12.50 7.92 4.86
CA GLY A 74 11.52 7.83 3.77
C GLY A 74 10.15 8.40 4.17
N GLY A 75 9.72 9.44 3.44
CA GLY A 75 8.45 10.17 3.54
C GLY A 75 7.72 10.21 4.89
N SER A 76 6.42 10.50 4.86
CA SER A 76 5.66 10.84 6.07
C SER A 76 4.28 10.21 6.14
N THR A 77 3.90 9.38 5.18
CA THR A 77 2.60 8.72 5.19
C THR A 77 2.62 7.46 6.06
N ASP A 78 1.46 7.12 6.59
CA ASP A 78 1.21 5.83 7.22
C ASP A 78 1.39 4.66 6.25
N THR A 79 0.95 4.82 5.00
CA THR A 79 1.08 3.80 3.94
C THR A 79 2.54 3.47 3.66
N GLU A 80 3.42 4.48 3.61
CA GLU A 80 4.85 4.23 3.40
C GLU A 80 5.48 3.47 4.56
N LEU A 81 5.10 3.81 5.79
CA LEU A 81 5.57 3.09 6.97
C LEU A 81 5.07 1.64 6.98
N PHE A 82 3.83 1.41 6.57
CA PHE A 82 3.25 0.09 6.39
C PHE A 82 3.99 -0.71 5.30
N LEU A 83 4.34 -0.09 4.17
CA LEU A 83 5.15 -0.73 3.13
C LEU A 83 6.53 -1.15 3.65
N LYS A 84 7.19 -0.33 4.46
CA LYS A 84 8.49 -0.69 5.06
C LYS A 84 8.38 -1.90 5.98
N ILE A 85 7.28 -2.04 6.72
CA ILE A 85 7.00 -3.22 7.53
C ILE A 85 6.86 -4.46 6.62
N ILE A 86 6.10 -4.36 5.52
CA ILE A 86 5.97 -5.45 4.54
C ILE A 86 7.34 -5.87 4.00
N VAL A 87 8.16 -4.91 3.55
CA VAL A 87 9.50 -5.17 3.01
C VAL A 87 10.42 -5.80 4.06
N LYS A 88 10.36 -5.33 5.32
CA LYS A 88 11.15 -5.91 6.40
C LYS A 88 10.77 -7.36 6.69
N LEU A 89 9.50 -7.70 6.58
CA LEU A 89 9.01 -9.05 6.86
C LEU A 89 9.34 -10.05 5.75
N GLY A 90 9.51 -9.59 4.51
CA GLY A 90 9.93 -10.40 3.35
C GLY A 90 9.15 -10.12 2.09
N GLY A 91 7.95 -9.53 2.21
CA GLY A 91 7.10 -9.14 1.08
C GLY A 91 6.39 -10.29 0.36
N ASP A 92 6.54 -11.54 0.80
CA ASP A 92 5.73 -12.68 0.36
C ASP A 92 4.32 -12.68 1.00
N LYS A 93 3.48 -13.62 0.58
CA LYS A 93 2.09 -13.77 1.05
C LYS A 93 1.97 -13.88 2.58
N GLU A 94 2.81 -14.67 3.23
CA GLU A 94 2.76 -14.87 4.68
C GLU A 94 3.28 -13.62 5.42
N SER A 95 4.32 -12.99 4.88
CA SER A 95 4.85 -11.72 5.36
C SER A 95 3.81 -10.60 5.29
N ILE A 96 3.05 -10.52 4.21
CA ILE A 96 1.96 -9.57 4.04
C ILE A 96 0.82 -9.87 5.03
N ARG A 97 0.40 -11.14 5.15
CA ARG A 97 -0.61 -11.53 6.14
C ARG A 97 -0.17 -11.15 7.56
N LYS A 98 1.09 -11.40 7.90
CA LYS A 98 1.67 -11.03 9.20
C LYS A 98 1.67 -9.51 9.41
N ALA A 99 2.03 -8.72 8.39
CA ALA A 99 1.98 -7.26 8.47
C ALA A 99 0.56 -6.77 8.82
N VAL A 100 -0.46 -7.28 8.13
CA VAL A 100 -1.87 -6.94 8.39
C VAL A 100 -2.27 -7.30 9.82
N LEU A 101 -1.93 -8.51 10.28
CA LEU A 101 -2.28 -8.95 11.64
C LEU A 101 -1.59 -8.12 12.73
N LEU A 102 -0.35 -7.67 12.50
CA LEU A 102 0.38 -6.81 13.43
C LEU A 102 -0.18 -5.39 13.51
N THR A 103 -0.89 -4.92 12.48
CA THR A 103 -1.34 -3.52 12.37
C THR A 103 -2.86 -3.35 12.44
N ARG A 104 -3.63 -4.43 12.44
CA ARG A 104 -5.09 -4.43 12.40
C ARG A 104 -5.77 -3.63 13.52
N ASP A 105 -5.15 -3.60 14.70
CA ASP A 105 -5.70 -2.90 15.87
C ASP A 105 -5.38 -1.39 15.85
N TYR A 106 -4.66 -0.92 14.82
CA TYR A 106 -4.20 0.46 14.69
C TYR A 106 -4.81 1.17 13.48
N ILE A 107 -5.86 0.62 12.90
CA ILE A 107 -6.65 1.28 11.86
C ILE A 107 -7.54 2.36 12.45
N ASP A 108 -7.98 3.29 11.61
CA ASP A 108 -8.98 4.29 12.00
C ASP A 108 -10.30 3.60 12.40
N PRO A 109 -10.84 3.85 13.61
CA PRO A 109 -12.12 3.27 14.01
C PRO A 109 -13.33 3.77 13.20
N GLU A 110 -13.24 4.95 12.58
CA GLU A 110 -14.29 5.49 11.70
C GLU A 110 -14.26 4.84 10.31
N GLU A 111 -13.07 4.40 9.87
CA GLU A 111 -12.85 3.66 8.62
C GLU A 111 -12.05 2.36 8.88
N PRO A 112 -12.65 1.34 9.51
CA PRO A 112 -11.92 0.17 10.02
C PRO A 112 -11.61 -0.85 8.90
N LEU A 113 -10.83 -0.41 7.92
CA LEU A 113 -10.48 -1.14 6.71
C LEU A 113 -8.98 -1.04 6.40
N ILE A 114 -8.42 -2.15 5.91
CA ILE A 114 -7.09 -2.20 5.29
C ILE A 114 -7.29 -2.77 3.90
N ASN A 115 -7.32 -1.88 2.91
CA ASN A 115 -7.47 -2.26 1.51
C ASN A 115 -6.24 -1.78 0.74
N PHE A 116 -5.43 -2.71 0.23
CA PHE A 116 -4.29 -2.32 -0.58
C PHE A 116 -4.01 -3.32 -1.69
N ALA A 117 -3.32 -2.82 -2.71
CA ALA A 117 -2.57 -3.65 -3.64
C ALA A 117 -1.09 -3.35 -3.46
N VAL A 118 -0.27 -4.41 -3.37
CA VAL A 118 1.19 -4.30 -3.35
C VAL A 118 1.77 -5.17 -4.46
N VAL A 119 2.73 -4.62 -5.19
CA VAL A 119 3.37 -5.25 -6.34
C VAL A 119 4.86 -5.37 -6.06
N ASN A 120 5.43 -6.56 -6.22
CA ASN A 120 6.87 -6.73 -6.38
C ASN A 120 7.23 -6.38 -7.84
N LEU A 121 8.01 -5.31 -8.02
CA LEU A 121 8.37 -4.75 -9.32
C LEU A 121 9.45 -5.56 -10.06
N GLU A 122 10.12 -6.50 -9.40
CA GLU A 122 11.15 -7.35 -10.02
C GLU A 122 10.56 -8.57 -10.73
N ASN A 123 9.42 -9.08 -10.24
CA ASN A 123 8.78 -10.29 -10.75
C ASN A 123 7.26 -10.14 -10.98
N LEU A 124 6.75 -8.91 -10.89
CA LEU A 124 5.35 -8.52 -11.08
C LEU A 124 4.33 -9.25 -10.18
N THR A 125 4.79 -9.98 -9.16
CA THR A 125 3.89 -10.65 -8.21
C THR A 125 3.09 -9.58 -7.48
N THR A 126 1.77 -9.68 -7.61
CA THR A 126 0.82 -8.70 -7.12
C THR A 126 -0.06 -9.33 -6.06
N TYR A 127 -0.24 -8.62 -4.95
CA TYR A 127 -1.12 -9.02 -3.86
C TYR A 127 -2.22 -8.00 -3.68
N PHE A 128 -3.47 -8.47 -3.62
CA PHE A 128 -4.62 -7.67 -3.23
C PHE A 128 -5.10 -8.14 -1.86
N VAL A 129 -5.20 -7.19 -0.94
CA VAL A 129 -5.59 -7.45 0.44
C VAL A 129 -6.83 -6.64 0.78
N THR A 130 -7.77 -7.30 1.43
CA THR A 130 -8.92 -6.68 2.07
C THR A 130 -9.02 -7.23 3.49
N TYR A 131 -9.08 -6.33 4.46
CA TYR A 131 -9.41 -6.66 5.83
C TYR A 131 -10.39 -5.62 6.35
N ARG A 132 -11.47 -6.11 6.95
CA ARG A 132 -12.44 -5.32 7.72
C ARG A 132 -12.40 -5.86 9.15
N ALA A 133 -12.44 -5.01 10.17
CA ALA A 133 -12.11 -5.36 11.57
C ALA A 133 -12.83 -6.56 12.23
N TYR A 134 -13.79 -7.19 11.53
CA TYR A 134 -14.63 -8.28 11.97
C TYR A 134 -14.40 -9.59 11.17
N GLU A 135 -13.43 -9.64 10.26
CA GLU A 135 -13.15 -10.81 9.42
C GLU A 135 -11.66 -11.17 9.38
N ASP A 136 -11.34 -12.37 8.90
CA ASP A 136 -9.97 -12.73 8.57
C ASP A 136 -9.50 -11.96 7.32
N PRO A 137 -8.23 -11.52 7.24
CA PRO A 137 -7.73 -10.86 6.04
C PRO A 137 -7.87 -11.75 4.79
N HIS A 138 -8.56 -11.23 3.77
CA HIS A 138 -8.66 -11.84 2.45
C HIS A 138 -7.46 -11.39 1.62
N LEU A 139 -6.68 -12.35 1.10
CA LEU A 139 -5.47 -12.09 0.34
C LEU A 139 -5.46 -12.90 -0.95
N TYR A 140 -5.43 -12.18 -2.07
CA TYR A 140 -5.32 -12.73 -3.41
C TYR A 140 -3.93 -12.45 -3.97
N GLN A 141 -3.33 -13.44 -4.60
CA GLN A 141 -2.03 -13.34 -5.25
C GLN A 141 -2.20 -13.57 -6.75
N PHE A 142 -1.53 -12.74 -7.53
CA PHE A 142 -1.43 -12.84 -8.98
C PHE A 142 0.06 -12.81 -9.36
N SER A 143 0.45 -13.67 -10.27
CA SER A 143 1.76 -13.70 -10.93
C SER A 143 1.55 -13.98 -12.42
N ASP A 144 2.58 -13.81 -13.26
CA ASP A 144 2.46 -14.08 -14.71
C ASP A 144 1.85 -15.47 -15.00
N GLU A 145 2.20 -16.50 -14.22
CA GLU A 145 1.64 -17.85 -14.36
C GLU A 145 0.11 -17.94 -14.12
N THR A 146 -0.48 -16.96 -13.43
CA THR A 146 -1.92 -16.91 -13.14
C THR A 146 -2.70 -16.05 -14.12
N MET A 147 -2.04 -15.27 -14.98
CA MET A 147 -2.68 -14.36 -15.95
C MET A 147 -2.88 -14.98 -17.34
N GLU A 148 -2.35 -16.18 -17.60
CA GLU A 148 -2.52 -16.93 -18.85
C GLU A 148 -3.72 -17.90 -18.89
N LYS A 149 -4.65 -17.83 -17.91
CA LYS A 149 -5.88 -18.64 -17.89
C LYS A 149 -7.13 -17.77 -17.99
#